data_AF-A0A7V1ANB1-F1
#
_entry.id   AF-A0A7V1ANB1-F1
#
_cell.length_a   1.000
_cell.length_b   1.000
_cell.length_c   1.000
_cell.angle_alpha   90.00
_cell.angle_beta   90.00
_cell.angle_gamma   90.00
#
_symmetry.space_group_name_H-M   'P 1'
#
loop_
_entity.id
_entity.type
_entity.pdbx_description
1 polymer ?
#
loop_
_entity_poly.entity_id
_entity_poly.type
_entity_poly.pdbx_seq_one_letter_code
_entity_poly.pdbx_strand_id
1 'polypeptide(L)'
;MKKKLLAVFVLMLIFSSASFAQWNFVKNFVIGPKPHGVVVDKDNHIWIGFYAYTDTIFTAANDTIPIAPIYVYNFDGTQTSFSPVRFLTVDGVTDTIATYCRGLSLDNNGNVLFSGNQVLYRINYKTGEGMNKYMYPKSGSLTNAASDENGYVYITK
;
A
#
# COMPACT_ATOMS: atom_id res chain seq x y z
N MET A 1 -26.97 -13.36 47.76
CA MET A 1 -27.55 -12.46 46.72
C MET A 1 -26.56 -11.42 46.20
N LYS A 2 -25.92 -10.59 47.04
CA LYS A 2 -25.04 -9.48 46.62
C LYS A 2 -23.91 -9.87 45.63
N LYS A 3 -23.23 -11.00 45.86
CA LYS A 3 -22.16 -11.49 44.95
C LYS A 3 -22.66 -11.93 43.57
N LYS A 4 -23.86 -12.52 43.50
CA LYS A 4 -24.49 -12.93 42.23
C LYS A 4 -24.97 -11.71 41.44
N LEU A 5 -25.48 -10.69 42.13
CA LEU A 5 -25.90 -9.43 41.51
C LEU A 5 -24.70 -8.65 40.95
N LEU A 6 -23.58 -8.61 41.68
CA LEU A 6 -22.33 -8.00 41.20
C LEU A 6 -21.77 -8.73 39.97
N ALA A 7 -21.80 -10.07 39.96
CA ALA A 7 -21.35 -10.85 38.82
C ALA A 7 -22.18 -10.58 37.55
N VAL A 8 -23.51 -10.47 37.69
CA VAL A 8 -24.39 -10.11 36.58
C VAL A 8 -24.12 -8.69 36.07
N PHE A 9 -23.86 -7.74 36.97
CA PHE A 9 -23.55 -6.36 36.60
C PHE A 9 -22.22 -6.23 35.85
N VAL A 10 -21.19 -6.95 36.31
CA VAL A 10 -19.89 -7.04 35.63
C VAL A 10 -20.02 -7.71 34.27
N LEU A 11 -20.83 -8.78 34.17
CA LEU A 11 -21.08 -9.46 32.90
C LEU A 11 -21.78 -8.54 31.90
N MET A 12 -22.77 -7.75 32.33
CA MET A 12 -23.45 -6.76 31.48
C MET A 12 -22.49 -5.66 30.97
N LEU A 13 -21.55 -5.21 31.80
CA LEU A 13 -20.53 -4.22 31.41
C LEU A 13 -19.50 -4.79 30.40
N ILE A 14 -19.17 -6.08 30.50
CA ILE A 14 -18.29 -6.77 29.55
C ILE A 14 -19.01 -7.00 28.21
N PHE A 15 -20.30 -7.37 28.24
CA PHE A 15 -21.07 -7.56 27.01
C PHE A 15 -21.35 -6.26 26.26
N SER A 16 -21.56 -5.14 26.97
CA SER A 16 -21.75 -3.84 26.32
C SER A 16 -20.46 -3.31 25.70
N SER A 17 -19.30 -3.46 26.36
CA SER A 17 -18.01 -3.08 25.77
C SER A 17 -17.64 -3.92 24.55
N ALA A 18 -17.99 -5.21 24.52
CA ALA A 18 -17.81 -6.06 23.34
C ALA A 18 -18.75 -5.69 22.17
N SER A 19 -19.94 -5.12 22.44
CA SER A 19 -20.86 -4.70 21.37
C SER A 19 -20.46 -3.39 20.67
N PHE A 20 -19.59 -2.57 21.27
CA PHE A 20 -19.14 -1.29 20.69
C PHE A 20 -17.82 -1.38 19.90
N ALA A 21 -17.14 -2.53 19.90
CA ALA A 21 -15.99 -2.78 19.02
C ALA A 21 -16.43 -3.31 17.64
N GLN A 22 -17.52 -2.76 17.09
CA GLN A 22 -17.98 -3.13 15.75
C GLN A 22 -17.20 -2.34 14.69
N TRP A 23 -16.87 -3.02 13.59
CA TRP A 23 -16.31 -2.37 12.40
C TRP A 23 -17.31 -1.32 11.89
N ASN A 24 -16.94 -0.05 12.04
CA ASN A 24 -17.72 1.07 11.54
C ASN A 24 -17.01 1.65 10.31
N PHE A 25 -17.66 1.56 9.16
CA PHE A 25 -17.20 2.27 7.98
C PHE A 25 -17.35 3.78 8.22
N VAL A 26 -16.25 4.51 8.12
CA VAL A 26 -16.24 5.97 8.32
C VAL A 26 -16.46 6.68 6.99
N LYS A 27 -15.56 6.46 6.03
CA LYS A 27 -15.62 7.03 4.68
C LYS A 27 -14.63 6.33 3.75
N ASN A 28 -14.81 6.54 2.45
CA ASN A 28 -13.74 6.32 1.49
C ASN A 28 -12.69 7.43 1.64
N PHE A 29 -11.41 7.07 1.70
CA PHE A 29 -10.33 8.04 1.85
C PHE A 29 -10.02 8.75 0.52
N VAL A 30 -9.63 8.00 -0.50
CA VAL A 30 -9.41 8.47 -1.87
C VAL A 30 -10.21 7.59 -2.83
N ILE A 31 -10.91 8.22 -3.77
CA ILE A 31 -11.64 7.55 -4.85
C ILE A 31 -10.89 7.81 -6.15
N GLY A 32 -10.44 6.75 -6.80
CA GLY A 32 -9.74 6.82 -8.08
C GLY A 32 -10.07 5.61 -8.97
N PRO A 33 -9.52 5.54 -10.18
CA PRO A 33 -9.86 4.49 -11.12
C PRO A 33 -9.21 3.16 -10.72
N LYS A 34 -10.05 2.17 -10.39
CA LYS A 34 -9.63 0.79 -10.09
C LYS A 34 -8.52 0.71 -9.01
N PRO A 35 -8.74 1.23 -7.79
CA PRO A 35 -7.79 1.07 -6.70
C PRO A 35 -7.50 -0.43 -6.48
N HIS A 36 -6.22 -0.78 -6.37
CA HIS A 36 -5.80 -2.19 -6.31
C HIS A 36 -4.81 -2.49 -5.19
N GLY A 37 -4.14 -1.46 -4.65
CA GLY A 37 -3.28 -1.58 -3.49
C GLY A 37 -3.50 -0.42 -2.55
N VAL A 38 -3.56 -0.72 -1.25
CA VAL A 38 -3.50 0.27 -0.17
C VAL A 38 -2.69 -0.30 0.97
N VAL A 39 -1.78 0.50 1.52
CA VAL A 39 -1.04 0.14 2.73
C VAL A 39 -0.74 1.40 3.54
N VAL A 40 -0.68 1.26 4.87
CA VAL A 40 -0.27 2.34 5.77
C VAL A 40 1.13 2.01 6.27
N ASP A 41 2.09 2.91 6.08
CA ASP A 41 3.47 2.70 6.51
C ASP A 41 3.69 3.04 8.00
N LYS A 42 4.94 2.88 8.48
CA LYS A 42 5.32 3.13 9.88
C LYS A 42 5.28 4.60 10.29
N ASP A 43 5.39 5.53 9.33
CA ASP A 43 5.31 6.97 9.57
C ASP A 43 3.88 7.48 9.30
N ASN A 44 2.90 6.58 9.25
CA ASN A 44 1.49 6.89 9.10
C ASN A 44 1.14 7.49 7.72
N HIS A 45 1.95 7.27 6.69
CA HIS A 45 1.51 7.62 5.33
C HIS A 45 0.65 6.51 4.72
N ILE A 46 -0.34 6.92 3.95
CA ILE A 46 -1.28 6.05 3.24
C ILE A 46 -0.85 5.97 1.78
N TRP A 47 -0.38 4.80 1.36
CA TRP A 47 0.08 4.52 0.00
C TRP A 47 -1.04 3.88 -0.80
N ILE A 48 -1.30 4.40 -2.00
CA ILE A 48 -2.39 3.94 -2.87
C ILE A 48 -1.87 3.74 -4.29
N GLY A 49 -2.10 2.54 -4.83
CA GLY A 49 -1.79 2.20 -6.22
C GLY A 49 -3.04 1.81 -7.01
N PHE A 50 -3.07 2.20 -8.27
CA PHE A 50 -4.21 1.99 -9.17
C PHE A 50 -3.92 0.94 -10.25
N TYR A 51 -4.94 0.16 -10.62
CA TYR A 51 -4.94 -0.70 -11.80
C TYR A 51 -5.44 0.06 -13.04
N ALA A 52 -4.90 1.26 -13.24
CA ALA A 52 -5.19 2.15 -14.35
C ALA A 52 -4.10 3.21 -14.44
N TYR A 53 -3.94 3.80 -15.63
CA TYR A 53 -3.15 5.02 -15.75
C TYR A 53 -3.90 6.18 -15.10
N THR A 54 -3.18 6.97 -14.31
CA THR A 54 -3.74 8.12 -13.56
C THR A 54 -2.90 9.38 -13.70
N ASP A 55 -1.74 9.27 -14.35
CA ASP A 55 -0.84 10.40 -14.59
C ASP A 55 -0.13 10.21 -15.94
N THR A 56 0.57 11.24 -16.41
CA THR A 56 1.27 11.26 -17.70
C THR A 56 2.59 11.98 -17.56
N ILE A 57 3.67 11.37 -18.07
CA ILE A 57 4.97 12.02 -18.21
C ILE A 57 5.07 12.64 -19.59
N PHE A 58 5.55 13.89 -19.65
CA PHE A 58 5.87 14.58 -20.88
C PHE A 58 7.37 14.42 -21.17
N THR A 59 7.70 13.98 -22.37
CA THR A 59 9.08 13.77 -22.80
C THR A 59 9.60 14.99 -23.56
N ALA A 60 10.93 15.11 -23.68
CA ALA A 60 11.56 16.18 -24.44
C ALA A 60 11.22 16.16 -25.95
N ALA A 61 10.74 15.03 -26.48
CA ALA A 61 10.33 14.88 -27.88
C ALA A 61 8.86 15.31 -28.14
N ASN A 62 8.22 15.98 -27.18
CA ASN A 62 6.80 16.32 -27.21
C ASN A 62 5.87 15.08 -27.29
N ASP A 63 6.36 13.95 -26.78
CA ASP A 63 5.62 12.70 -26.64
C ASP A 63 5.18 12.50 -25.17
N THR A 64 4.21 11.63 -24.95
CA THR A 64 3.59 11.37 -23.65
C THR A 64 3.63 9.89 -23.29
N ILE A 65 3.95 9.61 -22.02
CA ILE A 65 3.95 8.24 -21.48
C ILE A 65 2.89 8.17 -20.37
N PRO A 66 1.80 7.42 -20.55
CA PRO A 66 0.82 7.22 -19.50
C PRO A 66 1.40 6.32 -18.41
N ILE A 67 1.17 6.68 -17.15
CA ILE A 67 1.74 5.99 -15.99
C ILE A 67 0.69 5.73 -14.91
N ALA A 68 0.97 4.74 -14.07
CA ALA A 68 0.15 4.33 -12.94
C ALA A 68 0.98 4.50 -11.65
N PRO A 69 1.30 5.74 -11.24
CA PRO A 69 2.16 6.00 -10.10
C PRO A 69 1.53 5.56 -8.78
N ILE A 70 2.35 5.55 -7.73
CA ILE A 70 1.87 5.29 -6.36
C ILE A 70 1.69 6.64 -5.66
N TYR A 71 0.48 6.93 -5.22
CA TYR A 71 0.18 8.15 -4.47
C TYR A 71 0.38 7.89 -2.99
N VAL A 72 0.94 8.88 -2.29
CA VAL A 72 1.26 8.77 -0.87
C VAL A 72 0.70 9.97 -0.15
N TYR A 73 -0.12 9.70 0.85
CA TYR A 73 -0.89 10.72 1.55
C TYR A 73 -0.55 10.73 3.04
N ASN A 74 -0.56 11.92 3.64
CA ASN A 74 -0.66 12.09 5.07
C ASN A 74 -2.09 11.70 5.54
N PHE A 75 -2.26 11.41 6.84
CA PHE A 75 -3.58 11.08 7.39
C PHE A 75 -4.65 12.16 7.20
N ASP A 76 -4.24 13.42 7.05
CA ASP A 76 -5.14 14.55 6.80
C ASP A 76 -5.67 14.60 5.35
N GLY A 77 -5.19 13.71 4.46
CA GLY A 77 -5.58 13.66 3.06
C GLY A 77 -4.70 14.46 2.10
N THR A 78 -3.72 15.21 2.61
CA THR A 78 -2.72 15.88 1.77
C THR A 78 -1.69 14.88 1.24
N GLN A 79 -1.09 15.15 0.09
CA GLN A 79 -0.01 14.31 -0.44
C GLN A 79 1.31 14.59 0.29
N THR A 80 2.15 13.56 0.49
CA THR A 80 3.50 13.75 1.04
C THR A 80 4.41 14.47 0.04
N SER A 81 5.56 14.96 0.50
CA SER A 81 6.51 15.70 -0.34
C SER A 81 7.11 14.90 -1.50
N PHE A 82 7.14 13.57 -1.39
CA PHE A 82 7.62 12.65 -2.43
C PHE A 82 6.48 12.01 -3.23
N SER A 83 5.23 12.40 -2.98
CA SER A 83 4.08 11.92 -3.73
C SER A 83 3.81 12.76 -4.98
N PRO A 84 3.36 12.13 -6.09
CA PRO A 84 3.33 10.68 -6.29
C PRO A 84 4.71 10.12 -6.66
N VAL A 85 4.94 8.86 -6.30
CA VAL A 85 6.12 8.10 -6.74
C VAL A 85 5.91 7.70 -8.19
N ARG A 86 6.61 8.38 -9.10
CA ARG A 86 6.53 8.17 -10.56
C ARG A 86 7.66 7.31 -11.12
N PHE A 87 8.82 7.41 -10.46
CA PHE A 87 10.06 6.80 -10.89
C PHE A 87 10.66 6.01 -9.74
N LEU A 88 11.17 4.82 -10.04
CA LEU A 88 11.92 4.00 -9.10
C LEU A 88 13.29 3.72 -9.71
N THR A 89 14.34 4.23 -9.07
CA THR A 89 15.71 3.92 -9.44
C THR A 89 16.25 2.85 -8.51
N VAL A 90 16.67 1.72 -9.08
CA VAL A 90 17.29 0.61 -8.35
C VAL A 90 18.57 0.24 -9.09
N ASP A 91 19.69 0.15 -8.38
CA ASP A 91 21.01 -0.18 -8.94
C ASP A 91 21.39 0.67 -10.17
N GLY A 92 21.05 1.96 -10.15
CA GLY A 92 21.31 2.92 -11.23
C GLY A 92 20.36 2.83 -12.43
N VAL A 93 19.40 1.90 -12.41
CA VAL A 93 18.38 1.76 -13.45
C VAL A 93 17.09 2.40 -13.00
N THR A 94 16.67 3.46 -13.69
CA THR A 94 15.37 4.11 -13.46
C THR A 94 14.27 3.43 -14.27
N ASP A 95 13.25 2.96 -13.57
CA ASP A 95 12.00 2.50 -14.16
C ASP A 95 10.91 3.56 -13.94
N THR A 96 10.12 3.75 -14.97
CA THR A 96 8.89 4.53 -14.89
C THR A 96 7.80 3.57 -14.44
N ILE A 97 6.97 3.94 -13.45
CA ILE A 97 5.85 3.08 -13.03
C ILE A 97 4.73 3.12 -14.08
N ALA A 98 4.98 2.49 -15.23
CA ALA A 98 4.06 2.29 -16.34
C ALA A 98 3.31 0.95 -16.22
N THR A 99 3.59 0.18 -15.16
CA THR A 99 2.85 -1.04 -14.84
C THR A 99 1.67 -0.73 -13.92
N TYR A 100 0.56 -1.44 -14.11
CA TYR A 100 -0.58 -1.37 -13.23
C TYR A 100 -0.29 -1.99 -11.86
N CYS A 101 -0.81 -1.37 -10.79
CA CYS A 101 -0.72 -1.90 -9.44
C CYS A 101 -1.49 -3.23 -9.32
N ARG A 102 -0.83 -4.23 -8.72
CA ARG A 102 -1.42 -5.53 -8.35
C ARG A 102 -1.50 -5.73 -6.84
N GLY A 103 -0.79 -4.92 -6.09
CA GLY A 103 -0.83 -4.96 -4.63
C GLY A 103 0.23 -4.07 -4.00
N LEU A 104 -0.08 -3.61 -2.80
CA LEU A 104 0.83 -2.93 -1.89
C LEU A 104 0.81 -3.67 -0.55
N SER A 105 1.98 -3.90 0.02
CA SER A 105 2.15 -4.42 1.36
C SER A 105 3.41 -3.85 2.00
N LEU A 106 3.72 -4.23 3.24
CA LEU A 106 4.98 -3.85 3.89
C LEU A 106 5.90 -5.05 3.98
N ASP A 107 7.20 -4.80 3.94
CA ASP A 107 8.21 -5.74 4.41
C ASP A 107 8.33 -5.70 5.95
N ASN A 108 9.13 -6.60 6.52
CA ASN A 108 9.39 -6.63 7.97
C ASN A 108 9.99 -5.33 8.55
N ASN A 109 10.66 -4.53 7.72
CA ASN A 109 11.22 -3.25 8.09
C ASN A 109 10.24 -2.08 7.92
N GLY A 110 9.03 -2.32 7.41
CA GLY A 110 8.02 -1.30 7.14
C GLY A 110 8.21 -0.53 5.84
N ASN A 111 9.15 -0.96 4.98
CA ASN A 111 9.27 -0.46 3.62
C ASN A 111 8.15 -1.04 2.76
N VAL A 112 7.79 -0.32 1.71
CA VAL A 112 6.65 -0.69 0.86
C VAL A 112 7.08 -1.72 -0.17
N LEU A 113 6.31 -2.79 -0.29
CA LEU A 113 6.38 -3.76 -1.36
C LEU A 113 5.31 -3.42 -2.40
N PHE A 114 5.74 -3.12 -3.63
CA PHE A 114 4.84 -2.83 -4.74
C PHE A 114 4.92 -3.93 -5.79
N SER A 115 3.80 -4.60 -6.01
CA SER A 115 3.65 -5.61 -7.06
C SER A 115 2.99 -4.98 -8.27
N GLY A 116 3.64 -5.02 -9.42
CA GLY A 116 3.09 -4.52 -10.68
C GLY A 116 3.46 -5.44 -11.84
N ASN A 117 2.47 -5.99 -12.55
CA ASN A 117 2.67 -6.99 -13.61
C ASN A 117 3.77 -8.01 -13.25
N GLN A 118 4.96 -7.98 -13.87
CA GLN A 118 6.04 -8.94 -13.63
C GLN A 118 7.09 -8.48 -12.61
N VAL A 119 6.92 -7.28 -12.05
CA VAL A 119 7.91 -6.66 -11.17
C VAL A 119 7.40 -6.56 -9.74
N LEU A 120 8.28 -6.87 -8.80
CA LEU A 120 8.15 -6.55 -7.40
C LEU A 120 9.22 -5.52 -7.05
N TYR A 121 8.80 -4.38 -6.53
CA TYR A 121 9.68 -3.36 -5.98
C TYR A 121 9.61 -3.36 -4.46
N ARG A 122 10.76 -3.11 -3.83
CA ARG A 122 10.85 -2.67 -2.44
C ARG A 122 11.19 -1.19 -2.45
N ILE A 123 10.42 -0.37 -1.74
CA ILE A 123 10.46 1.09 -1.79
C ILE A 123 10.64 1.63 -0.38
N ASN A 124 11.60 2.53 -0.19
CA ASN A 124 11.84 3.18 1.09
C ASN A 124 10.63 4.03 1.47
N TYR A 125 9.99 3.71 2.59
CA TYR A 125 8.75 4.36 3.00
C TYR A 125 8.92 5.83 3.40
N LYS A 126 10.16 6.27 3.68
CA LYS A 126 10.46 7.66 4.06
C LYS A 126 10.73 8.55 2.86
N THR A 127 11.28 8.00 1.78
CA THR A 127 11.79 8.78 0.65
C THR A 127 11.07 8.51 -0.67
N GLY A 128 10.37 7.38 -0.80
CA GLY A 128 9.79 6.94 -2.06
C GLY A 128 10.80 6.33 -3.04
N GLU A 129 12.06 6.17 -2.62
CA GLU A 129 13.11 5.63 -3.48
C GLU A 129 13.07 4.11 -3.58
N GLY A 130 13.41 3.59 -4.76
CA GLY A 130 13.58 2.15 -4.97
C GLY A 130 14.77 1.61 -4.19
N MET A 131 14.57 0.49 -3.48
CA MET A 131 15.61 -0.19 -2.72
C MET A 131 16.06 -1.48 -3.41
N ASN A 132 15.09 -2.27 -3.88
CA ASN A 132 15.34 -3.55 -4.55
C ASN A 132 14.27 -3.80 -5.62
N LYS A 133 14.62 -4.60 -6.62
CA LYS A 133 13.74 -4.99 -7.73
C LYS A 133 13.87 -6.49 -7.97
N TYR A 134 12.74 -7.17 -8.11
CA TYR A 134 12.67 -8.53 -8.61
C TYR A 134 11.81 -8.56 -9.88
N MET A 135 12.37 -9.09 -10.95
CA MET A 135 11.67 -9.33 -12.21
C MET A 135 11.36 -10.81 -12.37
N TYR A 136 10.08 -11.15 -12.47
CA TYR A 136 9.67 -12.52 -12.75
C TYR A 136 9.92 -12.86 -14.23
N PRO A 137 10.61 -13.96 -14.56
CA PRO A 137 11.16 -14.20 -15.89
C PRO A 137 10.16 -14.64 -16.97
N LYS A 138 8.89 -14.93 -16.64
CA LYS A 138 7.87 -15.37 -17.62
C LYS A 138 6.68 -14.40 -17.70
N SER A 139 5.93 -14.48 -18.80
CA SER A 139 4.70 -13.71 -19.00
C SER A 139 3.65 -13.94 -17.90
N GLY A 140 2.82 -12.92 -17.60
CA GLY A 140 1.76 -12.94 -16.57
C GLY A 140 1.94 -11.88 -15.48
N SER A 141 1.09 -11.87 -14.45
CA SER A 141 1.08 -10.86 -13.38
C SER A 141 1.28 -11.47 -12.00
N LEU A 142 2.14 -10.85 -11.20
CA LEU A 142 2.30 -11.09 -9.79
C LEU A 142 1.05 -10.61 -9.02
N THR A 143 0.72 -11.30 -7.93
CA THR A 143 -0.28 -10.84 -6.95
C THR A 143 0.35 -9.94 -5.91
N ASN A 144 -0.43 -9.45 -4.95
CA ASN A 144 0.11 -8.77 -3.77
C ASN A 144 1.16 -9.65 -3.06
N ALA A 145 2.29 -9.05 -2.72
CA ALA A 145 3.34 -9.70 -1.94
C ALA A 145 2.95 -9.77 -0.45
N ALA A 146 3.52 -10.72 0.27
CA ALA A 146 3.51 -10.79 1.73
C ALA A 146 4.94 -10.88 2.25
N SER A 147 5.18 -10.46 3.49
CA SER A 147 6.47 -10.63 4.15
C SER A 147 6.27 -11.20 5.56
N ASP A 148 7.20 -12.04 6.00
CA ASP A 148 7.23 -12.53 7.38
C ASP A 148 8.21 -11.74 8.26
N GLU A 149 8.18 -12.00 9.56
CA GLU A 149 9.03 -11.31 10.54
C GLU A 149 10.54 -11.54 10.31
N ASN A 150 10.91 -12.66 9.70
CA ASN A 150 12.30 -12.99 9.36
C ASN A 150 12.80 -12.24 8.11
N GLY A 151 11.92 -11.51 7.43
CA GLY A 151 12.26 -10.71 6.25
C GLY A 151 12.21 -11.51 4.94
N TYR A 152 11.63 -12.70 4.94
CA TYR A 152 11.30 -13.36 3.69
C TYR A 152 10.11 -12.66 3.03
N VAL A 153 10.15 -12.58 1.70
CA VAL A 153 9.08 -12.01 0.88
C VAL A 153 8.50 -13.12 0.01
N TYR A 154 7.19 -13.30 0.10
CA TYR A 154 6.41 -14.31 -0.58
C TYR A 154 5.50 -13.63 -1.60
N ILE A 155 5.47 -14.17 -2.83
CA ILE A 155 4.62 -13.64 -3.89
C ILE A 155 4.18 -14.79 -4.79
N THR A 156 2.93 -14.76 -5.22
CA THR A 156 2.40 -15.74 -6.17
C THR A 156 2.07 -15.06 -7.49
N LYS A 157 1.87 -15.90 -8.50
CA LYS A 157 1.51 -15.55 -9.85
C LYS A 157 0.33 -16.40 -10.29
#